data_AF-A0A381UX80-F1
#
_entry.id   AF-A0A381UX80-F1
#
_cell.length_a   1.000
_cell.length_b   1.000
_cell.length_c   1.000
_cell.angle_alpha   90.00
_cell.angle_beta   90.00
_cell.angle_gamma   90.00
#
_symmetry.space_group_name_H-M   'P 1'
#
loop_
_entity.id
_entity.type
_entity.pdbx_description
1 polymer ?
#
loop_
_entity_poly.entity_id
_entity_poly.type
_entity_poly.pdbx_seq_one_letter_code
_entity_poly.pdbx_strand_id
1 'polypeptide(L)' 'MYYIHTREDMVRIPPDRLGEDLGKLTLELARQVFEGRMGPDQKLVVLITKLKLNGASRVVHGDGAVYQPVRMQML' A
#
# COMPACT_ATOMS: atom_id res chain seq x y z
N MET A 1 4.51 12.15 19.47
CA MET A 1 5.45 12.93 18.64
C MET A 1 5.35 12.42 17.23
N TYR A 2 5.17 13.29 16.24
CA TYR A 2 5.06 12.88 14.83
C TYR A 2 6.46 12.74 14.21
N TYR A 3 6.63 11.75 13.34
CA TYR A 3 7.88 11.55 12.60
C TYR A 3 7.61 10.82 11.31
N ILE A 4 8.46 11.05 10.31
CA ILE A 4 8.36 10.33 9.04
C ILE A 4 8.98 8.95 9.22
N HIS A 5 8.19 7.92 8.92
CA HIS A 5 8.61 6.53 8.95
C HIS A 5 8.55 5.92 7.54
N THR A 6 9.55 5.10 7.18
CA THR A 6 9.55 4.35 5.92
C THR A 6 9.26 2.89 6.19
N ARG A 7 8.28 2.33 5.49
CA ARG A 7 7.85 0.92 5.62
C ARG A 7 7.72 0.28 4.25
N GLU A 8 8.10 -0.99 4.16
CA GLU A 8 7.79 -1.86 3.03
C GLU A 8 6.57 -2.71 3.37
N ASP A 9 5.61 -2.78 2.44
CA ASP A 9 4.40 -3.57 2.63
C ASP A 9 3.85 -4.05 1.28
N MET A 10 2.78 -4.84 1.32
CA MET A 10 2.07 -5.31 0.14
C MET A 10 0.69 -4.65 0.05
N VAL A 11 0.39 -4.08 -1.11
CA VAL A 11 -0.95 -3.57 -1.43
C VAL A 11 -1.67 -4.60 -2.27
N ARG A 12 -2.84 -5.06 -1.80
CA ARG A 12 -3.71 -5.97 -2.55
C ARG A 12 -4.52 -5.17 -3.57
N ILE A 13 -4.36 -5.52 -4.84
CA ILE A 13 -5.09 -4.95 -5.96
C ILE A 13 -6.13 -5.98 -6.43
N PRO A 14 -7.42 -5.67 -6.32
CA PRO A 14 -8.47 -6.61 -6.67
C PRO A 14 -8.55 -6.78 -8.20
N PRO A 15 -8.96 -7.97 -8.68
CA PRO A 15 -8.88 -8.35 -10.10
C PRO A 15 -9.71 -7.45 -11.03
N ASP A 16 -10.83 -6.93 -10.54
CA ASP A 16 -11.74 -6.01 -11.25
C ASP A 16 -11.10 -4.64 -11.56
N ARG A 17 -10.05 -4.25 -10.83
CA ARG A 17 -9.37 -2.95 -11.00
C ARG A 17 -8.02 -3.04 -11.72
N LEU A 18 -7.60 -4.21 -12.20
CA LEU A 18 -6.29 -4.42 -12.83
C LEU A 18 -6.07 -3.65 -14.15
N GLY A 19 -7.13 -3.11 -14.76
CA GLY A 19 -7.04 -2.28 -15.95
C GLY A 19 -6.71 -0.80 -15.71
N GLU A 20 -6.67 -0.36 -14.44
CA GLU A 20 -6.37 1.04 -14.09
C GLU A 20 -4.85 1.31 -14.04
N ASP A 21 -4.47 2.59 -13.98
CA ASP A 21 -3.07 2.96 -13.77
C ASP A 21 -2.56 2.42 -12.44
N LEU A 22 -1.61 1.50 -12.51
CA LEU A 22 -1.08 0.77 -11.37
C LEU A 22 -0.57 1.70 -10.27
N GLY A 23 0.13 2.78 -10.64
CA GLY A 23 0.71 3.72 -9.69
C GLY A 23 -0.34 4.47 -8.89
N LYS A 24 -1.34 5.05 -9.59
CA LYS A 24 -2.45 5.77 -8.97
C LYS A 24 -3.32 4.85 -8.13
N LEU A 25 -3.69 3.68 -8.68
CA LEU A 25 -4.51 2.69 -7.99
C LEU A 25 -3.84 2.20 -6.71
N THR A 26 -2.54 1.86 -6.80
CA THR A 26 -1.79 1.37 -5.63
C THR A 26 -1.71 2.44 -4.54
N LEU A 27 -1.53 3.71 -4.91
CA LEU A 27 -1.53 4.82 -3.95
C LEU A 27 -2.90 5.00 -3.29
N GLU A 28 -3.99 4.96 -4.07
CA GLU A 28 -5.36 5.05 -3.55
C GLU A 28 -5.65 3.94 -2.54
N LEU A 29 -5.38 2.69 -2.91
CA LEU A 29 -5.61 1.52 -2.06
C LEU A 29 -4.73 1.56 -0.80
N ALA A 30 -3.46 1.97 -0.93
CA ALA A 30 -2.58 2.13 0.23
C ALA A 30 -3.16 3.14 1.23
N ARG A 31 -3.67 4.29 0.75
CA ARG A 31 -4.27 5.31 1.62
C ARG A 31 -5.48 4.75 2.37
N GLN A 32 -6.39 4.07 1.67
CA GLN A 32 -7.59 3.47 2.26
C GLN A 32 -7.26 2.41 3.34
N VAL A 33 -6.15 1.68 3.16
CA VAL A 33 -5.75 0.60 4.05
C VAL A 33 -4.97 1.11 5.26
N PHE A 34 -4.06 2.07 5.08
CA PHE A 34 -3.13 2.47 6.14
C PHE A 34 -3.51 3.78 6.83
N GLU A 35 -4.00 4.79 6.12
CA GLU A 35 -4.28 6.10 6.73
C GLU A 35 -5.41 5.99 7.76
N GLY A 36 -5.23 6.67 8.90
CA GLY A 36 -6.16 6.63 10.03
C GLY A 36 -6.16 5.30 10.79
N ARG A 37 -5.28 4.35 10.46
CA ARG A 37 -5.18 3.06 11.16
C ARG A 37 -3.94 2.98 12.03
N MET A 38 -4.08 2.28 13.15
CA MET A 38 -2.96 1.95 14.02
C MET A 38 -2.31 0.65 13.54
N GLY A 39 -1.01 0.69 13.27
CA GLY A 39 -0.23 -0.47 12.89
C GLY A 39 0.06 -1.42 14.05
N PRO A 40 0.60 -2.62 13.77
CA PRO A 40 0.99 -3.59 14.81
C PRO A 40 2.05 -3.05 15.79
N ASP A 41 2.82 -2.04 15.37
CA ASP A 41 3.82 -1.34 16.16
C ASP A 41 3.24 -0.20 17.02
N GLN A 42 1.91 -0.17 17.20
CA GLN A 42 1.16 0.83 17.98
C GLN A 42 1.34 2.27 17.47
N LYS A 43 1.66 2.44 16.18
CA LYS A 43 1.78 3.75 15.54
C LYS A 43 0.54 4.05 14.73
N LEU A 44 -0.03 5.23 14.92
CA LEU A 44 -1.09 5.74 14.07
C LEU A 44 -0.47 6.31 12.78
N VAL A 45 -0.92 5.83 11.62
CA VAL A 45 -0.55 6.42 10.34
C VAL A 45 -1.52 7.57 10.05
N VAL A 46 -0.99 8.78 9.94
CA VAL A 46 -1.78 9.98 9.64
C VAL A 46 -1.88 10.18 8.13
N LEU A 47 -0.76 10.09 7.42
CA LEU A 47 -0.70 10.41 5.99
C LEU A 47 0.43 9.65 5.28
N ILE A 48 0.13 9.09 4.11
CA ILE A 48 1.15 8.58 3.18
C ILE A 48 1.63 9.73 2.30
N THR A 49 2.86 10.16 2.54
CA THR A 49 3.49 11.29 1.83
C THR A 49 4.06 10.87 0.47
N LYS A 50 4.63 9.67 0.38
CA LYS A 50 5.19 9.11 -0.86
C LYS A 50 5.01 7.59 -0.91
N LEU A 51 4.76 7.08 -2.10
CA LEU A 51 4.71 5.65 -2.40
C LEU A 51 5.55 5.35 -3.63
N LYS A 52 6.33 4.26 -3.58
CA LYS A 52 7.06 3.71 -4.72
C LYS A 52 6.75 2.23 -4.86
N LEU A 53 6.55 1.77 -6.09
CA LEU A 53 6.47 0.35 -6.40
C LEU A 53 7.85 -0.29 -6.14
N ASN A 54 7.87 -1.44 -5.47
CA ASN A 54 9.10 -2.08 -5.01
C ASN A 54 9.24 -3.50 -5.57
N GLY A 55 9.53 -3.60 -6.86
CA GLY A 55 9.70 -4.88 -7.56
C GLY A 55 8.41 -5.42 -8.18
N ALA A 56 8.48 -6.69 -8.59
CA ALA A 56 7.42 -7.37 -9.33
C ALA A 56 6.24 -7.76 -8.43
N SER A 57 5.03 -7.55 -8.94
CA SER A 57 3.79 -7.97 -8.30
C SER A 57 3.65 -9.50 -8.35
N ARG A 58 2.85 -10.05 -7.42
CA ARG A 58 2.57 -11.48 -7.37
C ARG A 58 1.06 -11.70 -7.45
N VAL A 59 0.63 -12.60 -8.34
CA VAL A 59 -0.76 -13.06 -8.38
C VAL A 59 -0.92 -14.17 -7.36
N VAL A 60 -1.90 -14.05 -6.48
CA VAL A 60 -2.25 -15.13 -5.56
C VAL A 60 -3.32 -16.01 -6.23
N HIS A 61 -2.94 -17.26 -6.50
CA HIS A 61 -3.85 -18.24 -7.09
C HIS A 61 -5.06 -18.49 -6.15
N GLY A 62 -6.26 -18.55 -6.71
CA GLY A 62 -7.52 -18.66 -5.96
C GLY A 62 -8.17 -17.31 -5.66
N ASP A 63 -7.44 -16.34 -5.11
CA ASP A 63 -7.95 -14.97 -4.86
C ASP A 63 -8.03 -14.15 -6.17
N GLY A 64 -7.13 -14.42 -7.12
CA GLY A 64 -7.05 -13.69 -8.39
C GLY A 64 -6.54 -12.25 -8.25
N ALA A 65 -6.33 -11.78 -7.02
CA ALA A 65 -5.77 -10.48 -6.73
C ALA A 65 -4.26 -10.43 -6.99
N VAL A 66 -3.81 -9.23 -7.32
CA VAL A 66 -2.38 -8.91 -7.48
C VAL A 66 -1.89 -8.24 -6.20
N TYR A 67 -0.84 -8.79 -5.62
CA TYR A 67 -0.16 -8.21 -4.48
C TYR A 67 1.05 -7.44 -4.98
N GLN A 68 0.98 -6.12 -4.88
CA GLN A 68 2.02 -5.21 -5.31
C GLN A 68 2.91 -4.85 -4.11
N PRO A 69 4.20 -5.24 -4.10
CA PRO A 69 5.14 -4.74 -3.11
C PRO A 69 5.37 -3.24 -3.29
N VAL A 70 5.34 -2.49 -2.19
CA VAL A 70 5.52 -1.04 -2.17
C VAL A 70 6.43 -0.61 -1.04
N ARG A 71 7.10 0.52 -1.24
CA ARG A 71 7.82 1.25 -0.19
C ARG A 71 7.14 2.58 0.03
N MET A 72 6.68 2.83 1.25
CA MET A 72 5.87 3.98 1.62
C MET A 72 6.60 4.85 2.65
N GLN A 73 6.47 6.16 2.52
CA GLN A 73 6.82 7.14 3.55
C GLN A 73 5.54 7.65 4.20
N MET A 74 5.46 7.52 5.52
CA MET A 74 4.25 7.77 6.31
C MET A 74 4.57 8.74 7.44
N LEU A 75 3.61 9.60 7.78
CA LEU A 75 3.63 10.48 8.96
C LEU A 75 2.80 9.88 10.09
#